data_AF-A0A5N6QG92-F1
#
_entry.id   AF-A0A5N6QG92-F1
#
_cell.length_a   1.000
_cell.length_b   1.000
_cell.length_c   1.000
_cell.angle_alpha   90.00
_cell.angle_beta   90.00
_cell.angle_gamma   90.00
#
_symmetry.space_group_name_H-M   'P 1'
#
loop_
_entity.id
_entity.type
_entity.pdbx_description
1 polymer ?
#
loop_
_entity_poly.entity_id
_entity_poly.type
_entity_poly.pdbx_seq_one_letter_code
_entity_poly.pdbx_strand_id
1 'polypeptide(L)'
;MKAPGHGSVCLSPNQLKPSIVQNSMATITPQVSKPSPRKSSAHLTKLPGHRSAISPSAAAHPIKSAPATGGVKKPHRFRPGTVALREIRKYQKSTELLIRKLPFQRLVREIAQDFKTDLRFQSSAVAALQEAAEAYLVGLFEDTNLCAIHAKRVTIMPKDIQLARRIRGERA
;
A
#
# COMPACT_ATOMS: atom_id res chain seq x y z
N MET A 1 -14.86 -60.37 -26.39
CA MET A 1 -14.15 -59.39 -27.25
C MET A 1 -14.11 -58.06 -26.49
N LYS A 2 -12.90 -57.57 -26.21
CA LYS A 2 -12.61 -56.48 -25.26
C LYS A 2 -12.33 -55.21 -26.06
N ALA A 3 -13.17 -54.19 -25.91
CA ALA A 3 -12.98 -52.89 -26.57
C ALA A 3 -12.10 -51.96 -25.69
N PRO A 4 -11.23 -51.13 -26.32
CA PRO A 4 -10.18 -50.39 -25.64
C PRO A 4 -10.67 -49.09 -24.99
N GLY A 5 -9.93 -48.66 -23.97
CA GLY A 5 -10.27 -47.61 -23.04
C GLY A 5 -10.44 -46.21 -23.64
N HIS A 6 -11.48 -45.52 -23.18
CA HIS A 6 -11.55 -44.07 -23.24
C HIS A 6 -10.54 -43.48 -22.26
N GLY A 7 -9.48 -42.88 -22.81
CA GLY A 7 -8.57 -42.02 -22.07
C GLY A 7 -9.33 -40.81 -21.52
N SER A 8 -9.66 -40.88 -20.23
CA SER A 8 -10.07 -39.73 -19.44
C SER A 8 -8.85 -38.81 -19.29
N VAL A 9 -8.72 -37.83 -20.18
CA VAL A 9 -7.77 -36.74 -19.98
C VAL A 9 -8.38 -35.81 -18.93
N CYS A 10 -8.09 -36.10 -17.67
CA CYS A 10 -8.40 -35.24 -16.55
C CYS A 10 -7.60 -33.94 -16.71
N LEU A 11 -8.20 -32.91 -17.31
CA LEU A 11 -7.60 -31.57 -17.32
C LEU A 11 -7.70 -30.99 -15.90
N SER A 12 -6.63 -31.16 -15.13
CA SER A 12 -6.40 -30.51 -13.85
C SER A 12 -6.59 -28.98 -13.97
N PRO A 13 -7.44 -28.33 -13.16
CA PRO A 13 -7.65 -26.88 -13.25
C PRO A 13 -6.55 -26.07 -12.52
N ASN A 14 -5.30 -26.53 -12.50
CA ASN A 14 -4.24 -25.91 -11.71
C ASN A 14 -2.96 -25.60 -12.48
N GLN A 15 -3.08 -25.15 -13.73
CA GLN A 15 -1.94 -24.66 -14.52
C GLN A 15 -2.28 -23.38 -15.27
N LEU A 16 -2.75 -22.36 -14.56
CA LEU A 16 -2.44 -20.98 -14.94
C LEU A 16 -1.63 -20.39 -13.80
N LYS A 17 -0.30 -20.51 -13.89
CA LYS A 17 0.59 -19.65 -13.11
C LYS A 17 0.34 -18.23 -13.61
N PRO A 18 -0.09 -17.27 -12.78
CA PRO A 18 -0.10 -15.87 -13.19
C PRO A 18 1.34 -15.37 -13.20
N SER A 19 2.01 -15.49 -14.35
CA SER A 19 3.28 -14.81 -14.64
C SER A 19 3.12 -13.29 -14.74
N ILE A 20 1.91 -12.77 -14.55
CA ILE A 20 1.56 -11.34 -14.64
C ILE A 20 2.08 -10.51 -13.45
N VAL A 21 2.59 -11.13 -12.37
CA VAL A 21 3.08 -10.37 -11.20
C VAL A 21 4.60 -10.39 -11.06
N GLN A 22 5.35 -11.05 -11.96
CA GLN A 22 6.81 -11.17 -11.80
C GLN A 22 7.66 -10.24 -12.66
N ASN A 23 7.10 -9.49 -13.60
CA ASN A 23 7.90 -8.57 -14.42
C ASN A 23 7.46 -7.12 -14.25
N SER A 24 8.46 -6.30 -13.88
CA SER A 24 8.43 -4.85 -13.71
C SER A 24 7.98 -4.39 -12.33
N MET A 25 8.93 -4.20 -11.40
CA MET A 25 8.99 -3.04 -10.47
C MET A 25 10.31 -3.08 -9.67
N ALA A 26 11.45 -3.06 -10.36
CA ALA A 26 12.76 -2.82 -9.74
C ALA A 26 13.00 -1.33 -9.39
N THR A 27 11.95 -0.50 -9.25
CA THR A 27 12.12 0.97 -9.21
C THR A 27 11.23 1.71 -8.19
N ILE A 28 10.82 1.08 -7.09
CA ILE A 28 10.20 1.84 -5.99
C ILE A 28 11.17 1.95 -4.80
N THR A 29 12.22 2.75 -4.98
CA THR A 29 12.90 3.43 -3.88
C THR A 29 12.44 4.89 -3.87
N PRO A 30 11.72 5.36 -2.84
CA PRO A 30 11.51 6.78 -2.66
C PRO A 30 12.85 7.40 -2.18
N GLN A 31 13.46 8.22 -3.03
CA GLN A 31 14.62 9.04 -2.67
C GLN A 31 14.19 10.06 -1.61
N VAL A 32 14.50 9.77 -0.35
CA VAL A 32 14.46 10.74 0.75
C VAL A 32 15.73 11.58 0.67
N SER A 33 15.67 12.75 0.05
CA SER A 33 16.72 13.76 0.19
C SER A 33 16.68 14.31 1.62
N LYS A 34 17.77 14.14 2.36
CA LYS A 34 17.98 14.72 3.69
C LYS A 34 18.15 16.24 3.56
N PRO A 35 17.49 17.09 4.38
CA PRO A 35 17.86 18.51 4.45
C PRO A 35 19.14 18.68 5.28
N SER A 36 20.10 19.42 4.73
CA SER A 36 21.37 19.81 5.36
C SER A 36 21.17 20.99 6.33
N PRO A 37 21.77 21.00 7.53
CA PRO A 37 21.62 22.11 8.47
C PRO A 37 22.46 23.33 8.05
N ARG A 38 21.77 24.44 7.73
CA ARG A 38 22.37 25.74 7.42
C ARG A 38 22.81 26.43 8.72
N LYS A 39 24.12 26.60 8.92
CA LYS A 39 24.69 27.41 10.01
C LYS A 39 24.32 28.89 9.80
N SER A 40 23.55 29.47 10.72
CA SER A 40 23.39 30.92 10.84
C SER A 40 24.50 31.48 11.72
N SER A 41 25.40 32.25 11.09
CA SER A 41 26.38 33.09 11.76
C SER A 41 25.67 34.34 12.30
N ALA A 42 25.80 34.60 13.60
CA ALA A 42 25.52 35.90 14.18
C ALA A 42 26.65 36.23 15.18
N HIS A 43 27.35 37.32 14.89
CA HIS A 43 28.44 37.90 15.66
C HIS A 43 27.91 39.24 16.20
N LEU A 44 27.99 39.49 17.52
CA LEU A 44 28.57 40.72 18.13
C LEU A 44 28.48 40.73 19.69
N THR A 45 29.67 40.72 20.32
CA THR A 45 30.15 41.36 21.56
C THR A 45 29.33 41.43 22.87
N LYS A 46 29.94 40.94 23.98
CA LYS A 46 30.19 41.74 25.20
C LYS A 46 31.36 41.15 26.04
N LEU A 47 32.19 42.05 26.58
CA LEU A 47 33.46 41.84 27.31
C LEU A 47 33.26 41.62 28.85
N PRO A 48 34.33 41.32 29.64
CA PRO A 48 34.34 40.25 30.66
C PRO A 48 34.32 40.73 32.12
N GLY A 49 34.12 39.81 33.07
CA GLY A 49 34.39 40.08 34.49
C GLY A 49 34.24 38.87 35.42
N HIS A 50 35.33 38.60 36.15
CA HIS A 50 35.48 37.79 37.36
C HIS A 50 35.69 36.26 37.28
N ARG A 51 36.99 35.93 37.39
CA ARG A 51 37.56 34.69 37.94
C ARG A 51 37.11 34.47 39.39
N SER A 52 36.90 33.21 39.76
CA SER A 52 37.41 32.61 41.01
C SER A 52 37.47 31.09 40.86
N ALA A 53 38.65 30.54 41.10
CA ALA A 53 38.97 29.13 41.02
C ALA A 53 38.92 28.51 42.43
N ILE A 54 38.31 27.32 42.57
CA ILE A 54 38.62 26.35 43.62
C ILE A 54 38.55 24.95 42.99
N SER A 55 39.58 24.15 43.24
CA SER A 55 39.89 22.85 42.63
C SER A 55 39.47 21.66 43.54
N PRO A 56 39.88 20.39 43.30
CA PRO A 56 38.99 19.25 43.02
C PRO A 56 38.86 18.23 44.18
N SER A 57 37.87 17.33 44.15
CA SER A 57 37.96 16.02 44.84
C SER A 57 36.89 15.02 44.38
N ALA A 58 37.15 13.74 44.66
CA ALA A 58 36.86 12.56 43.87
C ALA A 58 35.55 11.81 44.16
N ALA A 59 35.16 11.00 43.16
CA ALA A 59 34.44 9.72 43.17
C ALA A 59 33.28 9.44 44.16
N ALA A 60 32.07 9.26 43.61
CA ALA A 60 31.15 8.17 43.97
C ALA A 60 29.94 8.12 43.01
N HIS A 61 29.78 7.02 42.26
CA HIS A 61 28.47 6.60 41.74
C HIS A 61 27.77 5.81 42.87
N PRO A 62 26.45 5.98 43.14
CA PRO A 62 25.42 5.56 42.19
C PRO A 62 24.13 6.41 42.25
N ILE A 63 23.73 7.04 41.13
CA ILE A 63 22.32 7.43 40.99
C ILE A 63 21.62 6.32 40.21
N LYS A 64 21.12 5.33 40.97
CA LYS A 64 20.03 4.48 40.52
C LYS A 64 18.82 5.40 40.35
N SER A 65 18.53 5.81 39.11
CA SER A 65 17.27 6.47 38.79
C SER A 65 16.14 5.47 39.07
N ALA A 66 15.30 5.77 40.05
CA ALA A 66 14.12 5.00 40.38
C ALA A 66 13.24 4.78 39.13
N PRO A 67 12.55 3.62 38.98
CA PRO A 67 11.56 3.47 37.94
C PRO A 67 10.43 4.47 38.21
N ALA A 68 10.28 5.46 37.33
CA ALA A 68 9.17 6.40 37.40
C ALA A 68 7.85 5.61 37.28
N THR A 69 7.21 5.43 38.42
CA THR A 69 5.86 4.88 38.55
C THR A 69 4.86 5.86 37.96
N GLY A 70 3.92 5.33 37.18
CA GLY A 70 2.59 5.93 37.06
C GLY A 70 2.40 7.10 36.10
N GLY A 71 2.91 7.02 34.87
CA GLY A 71 2.42 7.84 33.77
C GLY A 71 1.69 6.97 32.75
N VAL A 72 0.39 7.18 32.51
CA VAL A 72 -0.31 6.55 31.38
C VAL A 72 0.41 6.99 30.10
N LYS A 73 1.14 6.08 29.45
CA LYS A 73 1.82 6.35 28.18
C LYS A 73 0.77 6.81 27.18
N LYS A 74 0.95 8.00 26.62
CA LYS A 74 0.08 8.52 25.56
C LYS A 74 -0.02 7.45 24.44
N PRO A 75 -1.21 7.20 23.88
CA PRO A 75 -1.37 6.20 22.83
C PRO A 75 -0.46 6.54 21.65
N HIS A 76 0.33 5.57 21.22
CA HIS A 76 1.26 5.75 20.12
C HIS A 76 0.51 5.98 18.80
N ARG A 77 0.71 7.15 18.18
CA ARG A 77 0.15 7.49 16.87
C ARG A 77 1.23 7.42 15.79
N PHE A 78 0.98 6.62 14.76
CA PHE A 78 1.84 6.55 13.59
C PHE A 78 1.81 7.88 12.81
N ARG A 79 2.95 8.23 12.18
CA ARG A 79 3.01 9.39 11.29
C ARG A 79 2.13 9.15 10.05
N PRO A 80 1.53 10.21 9.45
CA PRO A 80 0.80 10.07 8.20
C PRO A 80 1.69 9.40 7.14
N GLY A 81 1.10 8.48 6.37
CA GLY A 81 1.81 7.65 5.40
C GLY A 81 2.43 6.37 5.96
N THR A 82 2.73 6.27 7.26
CA THR A 82 3.34 5.06 7.83
C THR A 82 2.41 3.84 7.78
N VAL A 83 1.13 4.05 8.08
CA VAL A 83 0.12 2.98 8.01
C VAL A 83 -0.19 2.62 6.56
N ALA A 84 -0.34 3.63 5.68
CA ALA A 84 -0.57 3.40 4.26
C ALA A 84 0.56 2.58 3.60
N LEU A 85 1.83 2.89 3.89
CA LEU A 85 2.97 2.11 3.36
C LEU A 85 2.99 0.68 3.89
N ARG A 86 2.51 0.45 5.13
CA ARG A 86 2.37 -0.89 5.70
C ARG A 86 1.28 -1.67 4.98
N GLU A 87 0.13 -1.05 4.73
CA GLU A 87 -0.99 -1.65 4.02
C GLU A 87 -0.62 -1.99 2.57
N ILE A 88 0.05 -1.07 1.85
CA ILE A 88 0.54 -1.32 0.49
C ILE A 88 1.41 -2.58 0.46
N ARG A 89 2.41 -2.69 1.36
CA ARG A 89 3.28 -3.87 1.43
C ARG A 89 2.53 -5.14 1.81
N LYS A 90 1.54 -5.04 2.69
CA LYS A 90 0.69 -6.18 3.08
C LYS A 90 -0.07 -6.70 1.87
N TYR A 91 -0.82 -5.82 1.19
CA TYR A 91 -1.70 -6.20 0.09
C TYR A 91 -0.95 -6.61 -1.17
N GLN A 92 0.25 -6.08 -1.42
CA GLN A 92 1.11 -6.56 -2.50
C GLN A 92 1.67 -7.96 -2.26
N LYS A 93 1.78 -8.41 -1.00
CA LYS A 93 2.27 -9.75 -0.67
C LYS A 93 1.17 -10.81 -0.71
N SER A 94 -0.07 -10.41 -0.47
CA SER A 94 -1.25 -11.29 -0.46
C SER A 94 -1.99 -11.29 -1.80
N THR A 95 -2.76 -12.34 -2.06
CA THR A 95 -3.69 -12.42 -3.20
C THR A 95 -5.13 -12.56 -2.72
N GLU A 96 -5.45 -11.99 -1.56
CA GLU A 96 -6.81 -12.01 -1.02
C GLU A 96 -7.72 -11.03 -1.77
N LEU A 97 -8.97 -11.42 -1.99
CA LEU A 97 -9.98 -10.53 -2.56
C LEU A 97 -10.36 -9.45 -1.53
N LEU A 98 -10.31 -8.18 -1.96
CA LEU A 98 -10.51 -7.02 -1.10
C LEU A 98 -11.98 -6.59 -1.04
N ILE A 99 -12.77 -6.90 -2.07
CA ILE A 99 -14.19 -6.59 -2.10
C ILE A 99 -14.97 -7.68 -1.36
N ARG A 100 -15.89 -7.27 -0.47
CA ARG A 100 -16.77 -8.21 0.23
C ARG A 100 -17.66 -8.96 -0.78
N LYS A 101 -17.70 -10.30 -0.68
CA LYS A 101 -18.40 -11.18 -1.62
C LYS A 101 -19.90 -10.88 -1.75
N LEU A 102 -20.62 -10.66 -0.64
CA LEU A 102 -22.07 -10.47 -0.67
C LEU A 102 -22.51 -9.16 -1.37
N PRO A 103 -21.93 -7.98 -1.06
CA PRO A 103 -22.19 -6.76 -1.83
C PRO A 103 -21.86 -6.88 -3.31
N PHE A 104 -20.72 -7.48 -3.67
CA PHE A 104 -20.34 -7.70 -5.06
C PHE A 104 -21.35 -8.59 -5.80
N GLN A 105 -21.79 -9.67 -5.17
CA GLN A 105 -22.82 -10.54 -5.73
C GLN A 105 -24.14 -9.80 -5.97
N ARG A 106 -24.56 -8.92 -5.04
CA ARG A 106 -25.79 -8.11 -5.21
C ARG A 106 -25.65 -7.18 -6.41
N LEU A 107 -24.52 -6.50 -6.55
CA LEU A 107 -24.23 -5.62 -7.68
C LEU A 107 -24.25 -6.37 -9.02
N VAL A 108 -23.63 -7.55 -9.09
CA VAL A 108 -23.64 -8.38 -10.31
C VAL A 108 -25.08 -8.74 -10.71
N ARG A 109 -25.93 -9.09 -9.75
CA ARG A 109 -27.33 -9.44 -10.01
C ARG A 109 -28.18 -8.23 -10.40
N GLU A 110 -27.93 -7.08 -9.78
CA GLU A 110 -28.58 -5.81 -10.11
C GLU A 110 -28.31 -5.45 -11.58
N ILE A 111 -27.05 -5.42 -11.99
CA ILE A 111 -26.66 -5.12 -13.39
C ILE A 111 -27.22 -6.16 -14.36
N ALA A 112 -27.17 -7.44 -14.01
CA ALA A 112 -27.65 -8.50 -14.90
C ALA A 112 -29.16 -8.45 -15.14
N GLN A 113 -29.92 -7.98 -14.15
CA GLN A 113 -31.37 -7.86 -14.24
C GLN A 113 -31.79 -6.87 -15.33
N ASP A 114 -31.00 -5.82 -15.59
CA ASP A 114 -31.26 -4.83 -16.63
C ASP A 114 -31.19 -5.43 -18.05
N PHE A 115 -30.46 -6.54 -18.23
CA PHE A 115 -30.32 -7.21 -19.52
C PHE A 115 -31.31 -8.36 -19.70
N LYS A 116 -31.49 -9.19 -18.66
CA LYS A 116 -32.40 -10.34 -18.72
C LYS A 116 -32.89 -10.69 -17.32
N THR A 117 -34.21 -10.80 -17.20
CA THR A 117 -34.85 -11.24 -15.95
C THR A 117 -34.59 -12.73 -15.70
N ASP A 118 -34.54 -13.12 -14.43
CA ASP A 118 -34.48 -14.52 -13.97
C ASP A 118 -33.18 -15.28 -14.29
N LEU A 119 -32.04 -14.58 -14.35
CA LEU A 119 -30.72 -15.19 -14.51
C LEU A 119 -30.25 -15.92 -13.24
N ARG A 120 -29.84 -17.18 -13.40
CA ARG A 120 -29.17 -17.97 -12.36
C ARG A 120 -27.66 -17.93 -12.56
N PHE A 121 -26.95 -17.55 -11.50
CA PHE A 121 -25.49 -17.50 -11.50
C PHE A 121 -24.90 -18.71 -10.78
N GLN A 122 -23.90 -19.34 -11.39
CA GLN A 122 -23.01 -20.28 -10.72
C GLN A 122 -22.12 -19.54 -9.73
N SER A 123 -21.76 -20.17 -8.61
CA SER A 123 -20.87 -19.59 -7.62
C SER A 123 -19.49 -19.24 -8.18
N SER A 124 -18.93 -20.11 -9.03
CA SER A 124 -17.65 -19.88 -9.73
C SER A 124 -17.71 -18.72 -10.72
N ALA A 125 -18.85 -18.50 -11.38
CA ALA A 125 -19.02 -17.38 -12.31
C ALA A 125 -18.94 -16.03 -11.58
N VAL A 126 -19.60 -15.91 -10.43
CA VAL A 126 -19.51 -14.69 -9.60
C VAL A 126 -18.09 -14.50 -9.06
N ALA A 127 -17.41 -15.58 -8.67
CA ALA A 127 -16.01 -15.51 -8.24
C ALA A 127 -15.07 -15.04 -9.37
N ALA A 128 -15.22 -15.58 -10.59
CA ALA A 128 -14.44 -15.18 -11.75
C ALA A 128 -14.68 -13.71 -12.14
N LEU A 129 -15.93 -13.24 -12.08
CA LEU A 129 -16.24 -11.82 -12.28
C LEU A 129 -15.56 -10.94 -11.23
N GLN A 130 -15.51 -11.39 -9.98
CA GLN A 130 -14.85 -10.65 -8.90
C GLN A 130 -13.34 -10.58 -9.10
N GLU A 131 -12.70 -11.71 -9.42
CA GLU A 131 -11.26 -11.76 -9.71
C GLU A 131 -10.89 -10.83 -10.86
N ALA A 132 -11.64 -10.88 -11.97
CA ALA A 132 -11.42 -10.02 -13.12
C ALA A 132 -11.62 -8.54 -12.79
N ALA A 133 -12.68 -8.19 -12.05
CA ALA A 133 -12.97 -6.82 -11.66
C ALA A 133 -11.89 -6.23 -10.74
N GLU A 134 -11.45 -6.99 -9.72
CA GLU A 134 -10.39 -6.53 -8.81
C GLU A 134 -9.05 -6.40 -9.53
N ALA A 135 -8.68 -7.36 -10.39
CA ALA A 135 -7.46 -7.28 -11.19
C ALA A 135 -7.45 -6.05 -12.10
N TYR A 136 -8.58 -5.75 -12.76
CA TYR A 136 -8.73 -4.56 -13.59
C TYR A 136 -8.57 -3.26 -12.77
N LEU A 137 -9.21 -3.17 -11.60
CA LEU A 137 -9.12 -2.00 -10.73
C LEU A 137 -7.70 -1.77 -10.21
N VAL A 138 -7.00 -2.83 -9.80
CA VAL A 138 -5.59 -2.73 -9.37
C VAL A 138 -4.72 -2.19 -10.50
N GLY A 139 -4.81 -2.76 -11.69
CA GLY A 139 -4.06 -2.27 -12.85
C GLY A 139 -4.39 -0.82 -13.20
N LEU A 140 -5.67 -0.42 -13.12
CA LEU A 140 -6.06 0.97 -13.35
C LEU A 140 -5.47 1.92 -12.29
N PHE A 141 -5.39 1.51 -11.03
CA PHE A 141 -4.78 2.31 -9.97
C PHE A 141 -3.26 2.43 -10.10
N GLU A 142 -2.58 1.43 -10.66
CA GLU A 142 -1.15 1.52 -10.98
C GLU A 142 -0.88 2.64 -11.99
N ASP A 143 -1.61 2.67 -13.11
CA ASP A 143 -1.48 3.73 -14.12
C ASP A 143 -1.91 5.10 -13.59
N THR A 144 -2.98 5.13 -12.81
CA THR A 144 -3.46 6.36 -12.15
C THR A 144 -2.41 6.93 -11.21
N ASN A 145 -1.70 6.07 -10.49
CA ASN A 145 -0.60 6.47 -9.60
C ASN A 145 0.58 7.04 -10.40
N LEU A 146 0.94 6.44 -11.54
CA LEU A 146 1.96 6.99 -12.44
C LEU A 146 1.56 8.38 -12.96
N CYS A 147 0.29 8.59 -13.31
CA CYS A 147 -0.23 9.89 -13.73
C CYS A 147 -0.14 10.95 -12.61
N ALA A 148 -0.45 10.56 -11.36
CA ALA A 148 -0.33 11.45 -10.21
C ALA A 148 1.13 11.86 -9.96
N ILE A 149 2.06 10.91 -10.03
CA ILE A 149 3.52 11.15 -9.87
C ILE A 149 4.05 12.04 -11.00
N HIS A 150 3.61 11.82 -12.24
CA HIS A 150 3.96 12.67 -13.37
C HIS A 150 3.58 14.14 -13.13
N ALA A 151 2.45 14.37 -12.45
CA ALA A 151 1.99 15.70 -12.03
C ALA A 151 2.57 16.17 -10.68
N LYS A 152 3.63 15.55 -10.16
CA LYS A 152 4.30 15.86 -8.89
C LYS A 152 3.40 15.78 -7.65
N ARG A 153 2.40 14.89 -7.68
CA ARG A 153 1.48 14.62 -6.56
C ARG A 153 1.64 13.19 -6.04
N VAL A 154 1.25 13.00 -4.78
CA VAL A 154 1.19 11.67 -4.13
C VAL A 154 -0.26 11.19 -4.00
N THR A 155 -1.22 12.11 -3.98
CA THR A 155 -2.66 11.80 -3.93
C THR A 155 -3.22 11.69 -5.34
N ILE A 156 -3.80 10.52 -5.65
CA ILE A 156 -4.55 10.29 -6.88
C ILE A 156 -5.84 11.10 -6.91
N MET A 157 -6.24 11.56 -8.08
CA MET A 157 -7.42 12.39 -8.31
C MET A 157 -8.24 11.83 -9.48
N PRO A 158 -9.53 12.18 -9.60
CA PRO A 158 -10.38 11.70 -10.72
C PRO A 158 -9.81 12.01 -12.11
N LYS A 159 -9.10 13.13 -12.27
CA LYS A 159 -8.41 13.49 -13.53
C LYS A 159 -7.30 12.51 -13.91
N ASP A 160 -6.66 11.87 -12.94
CA ASP A 160 -5.60 10.88 -13.17
C ASP A 160 -6.22 9.59 -13.73
N ILE A 161 -7.39 9.19 -13.21
CA ILE A 161 -8.16 8.04 -13.71
C ILE A 161 -8.66 8.29 -15.12
N GLN A 162 -9.20 9.48 -15.37
CA GLN A 162 -9.68 9.87 -16.70
C GLN A 162 -8.54 9.89 -17.73
N LEU A 163 -7.35 10.34 -17.33
CA LEU A 163 -6.17 10.32 -18.18
C LEU A 163 -5.70 8.89 -18.45
N ALA A 164 -5.58 8.04 -17.42
CA ALA A 164 -5.20 6.65 -17.57
C ALA A 164 -6.14 5.90 -18.52
N ARG A 165 -7.46 6.01 -18.32
CA ARG A 165 -8.46 5.41 -19.22
C ARG A 165 -8.40 5.94 -20.65
N ARG A 166 -8.08 7.23 -20.83
CA ARG A 166 -7.89 7.83 -22.17
C ARG A 166 -6.70 7.18 -22.90
N ILE A 167 -5.59 7.00 -22.20
CA ILE A 167 -4.36 6.44 -22.78
C ILE A 167 -4.54 4.95 -23.10
N ARG A 168 -5.26 4.21 -22.25
CA ARG A 168 -5.60 2.79 -22.49
C ARG A 168 -6.54 2.56 -23.68
N GLY A 169 -7.21 3.59 -24.17
CA GLY A 169 -8.22 3.44 -25.23
C GLY A 169 -9.57 2.90 -24.73
N GLU A 170 -9.83 2.93 -23.42
CA GLU A 170 -11.08 2.45 -22.79
C GLU A 170 -12.21 3.49 -22.83
N ARG A 171 -12.09 4.47 -23.72
CA ARG A 171 -13.16 5.44 -23.99
C ARG A 171 -14.14 4.80 -24.97
N ALA A 172 -15.38 4.65 -24.52
CA ALA A 172 -16.54 4.77 -25.40
C ALA A 172 -16.64 6.21 -25.95
#